data_AF-A0A3D2NEY7-F1
#
_entry.id   AF-A0A3D2NEY7-F1
#
_cell.length_a   1.000
_cell.length_b   1.000
_cell.length_c   1.000
_cell.angle_alpha   90.00
_cell.angle_beta   90.00
_cell.angle_gamma   90.00
#
_symmetry.space_group_name_H-M   'P 1'
#
loop_
_entity.id
_entity.type
_entity.pdbx_description
1 polymer ?
#
loop_
_entity_poly.entity_id
_entity_poly.type
_entity_poly.pdbx_seq_one_letter_code
_entity_poly.pdbx_strand_id
1 'polypeptide(L)'
;SNDYVGKGLSGGEIVVRPPRGAGFNASENVIAGNVIGYGATQGSMFLRGVVGERFLVRNSGATAVVEGVGDHALEYMTGGLAVILGRTGRNLGAGMSGGSAYVYRLDESLINRDAVASGELVLEGLGAGDVEILRDLLERHVAETGSDLAERLLADLDTEAANFTRILPRDYAAVLKTRQEAVAEGLDPDGDVVWTRILEVTGG
;
A
#
# COMPACT_ATOMS: atom_id res chain seq x y z
N SER A 1 -12.57 -13.80 8.84
CA SER A 1 -11.94 -14.79 7.93
C SER A 1 -10.72 -15.37 8.61
N ASN A 2 -10.21 -16.51 8.14
CA ASN A 2 -8.95 -17.09 8.63
C ASN A 2 -7.79 -16.65 7.71
N ASP A 3 -6.74 -17.46 7.55
CA ASP A 3 -5.55 -17.14 6.76
C ASP A 3 -5.81 -17.16 5.22
N TYR A 4 -4.89 -16.55 4.46
CA TYR A 4 -4.80 -16.63 2.99
C TYR A 4 -5.96 -16.03 2.18
N VAL A 5 -6.72 -15.10 2.76
CA VAL A 5 -7.71 -14.32 1.99
C VAL A 5 -7.01 -13.68 0.79
N GLY A 6 -7.56 -13.87 -0.41
CA GLY A 6 -7.01 -13.27 -1.62
C GLY A 6 -5.68 -13.86 -2.10
N LYS A 7 -5.27 -15.04 -1.64
CA LYS A 7 -4.10 -15.76 -2.22
C LYS A 7 -4.29 -15.93 -3.73
N GLY A 8 -3.34 -15.46 -4.52
CA GLY A 8 -3.39 -15.54 -5.99
C GLY A 8 -4.54 -14.74 -6.62
N LEU A 9 -4.96 -13.63 -6.00
CA LEU A 9 -5.95 -12.74 -6.59
C LEU A 9 -5.50 -12.29 -8.00
N SER A 10 -6.43 -12.38 -8.97
CA SER A 10 -6.17 -12.16 -10.39
C SER A 10 -7.34 -11.43 -11.08
N GLY A 11 -7.76 -10.29 -10.53
CA GLY A 11 -8.68 -9.32 -11.15
C GLY A 11 -10.02 -9.12 -10.44
N GLY A 12 -10.34 -9.97 -9.45
CA GLY A 12 -11.56 -9.83 -8.66
C GLY A 12 -11.45 -8.80 -7.53
N GLU A 13 -12.57 -8.53 -6.88
CA GLU A 13 -12.64 -7.71 -5.67
C GLU A 13 -13.02 -8.57 -4.46
N ILE A 14 -12.35 -8.34 -3.32
CA ILE A 14 -12.65 -8.99 -2.05
C ILE A 14 -12.94 -7.93 -1.00
N VAL A 15 -14.11 -8.04 -0.37
CA VAL A 15 -14.53 -7.15 0.71
C VAL A 15 -14.71 -7.97 1.99
N VAL A 16 -14.03 -7.59 3.07
CA VAL A 16 -14.19 -8.21 4.39
C VAL A 16 -14.53 -7.13 5.40
N ARG A 17 -15.68 -7.29 6.07
CA ARG A 17 -16.18 -6.34 7.06
C ARG A 17 -16.98 -7.03 8.16
N PRO A 18 -17.09 -6.44 9.36
CA PRO A 18 -17.99 -6.92 10.40
C PRO A 18 -19.46 -6.94 9.93
N PRO A 19 -20.32 -7.73 10.60
CA PRO A 19 -21.77 -7.65 10.40
C PRO A 19 -22.28 -6.22 10.61
N ARG A 20 -23.33 -5.83 9.86
CA ARG A 20 -23.96 -4.52 10.02
C ARG A 20 -24.53 -4.43 11.45
N GLY A 21 -24.19 -3.36 12.18
CA GLY A 21 -24.63 -3.17 13.57
C GLY A 21 -23.72 -3.78 14.64
N ALA A 22 -22.52 -4.28 14.27
CA ALA A 22 -21.49 -4.60 15.25
C ALA A 22 -21.16 -3.36 16.10
N GLY A 23 -21.22 -3.49 17.43
CA GLY A 23 -21.02 -2.36 18.36
C GLY A 23 -19.57 -2.12 18.79
N PHE A 24 -18.60 -2.87 18.24
CA PHE A 24 -17.18 -2.74 18.57
C PHE A 24 -16.44 -1.94 17.49
N ASN A 25 -15.32 -1.30 17.86
CA ASN A 25 -14.49 -0.57 16.91
C ASN A 25 -13.73 -1.53 15.99
N ALA A 26 -14.09 -1.58 14.70
CA ALA A 26 -13.50 -2.50 13.74
C ALA A 26 -11.97 -2.30 13.59
N SER A 27 -11.48 -1.06 13.66
CA SER A 27 -10.07 -0.74 13.43
C SER A 27 -9.12 -1.22 14.54
N GLU A 28 -9.68 -1.73 15.63
CA GLU A 28 -8.94 -2.29 16.77
C GLU A 28 -9.10 -3.82 16.86
N ASN A 29 -9.88 -4.43 15.97
CA ASN A 29 -10.25 -5.83 16.04
C ASN A 29 -9.80 -6.62 14.82
N VAL A 30 -9.36 -7.86 15.05
CA VAL A 30 -8.87 -8.74 13.98
C VAL A 30 -10.04 -9.21 13.11
N ILE A 31 -9.97 -8.95 11.80
CA ILE A 31 -11.00 -9.31 10.82
C ILE A 31 -10.59 -10.49 9.93
N ALA A 32 -9.28 -10.67 9.71
CA ALA A 32 -8.71 -11.78 8.95
C ALA A 32 -7.35 -12.22 9.51
N GLY A 33 -6.96 -13.45 9.20
CA GLY A 33 -5.71 -14.05 9.67
C GLY A 33 -4.48 -13.57 8.90
N ASN A 34 -3.53 -14.48 8.70
CA ASN A 34 -2.21 -14.19 8.14
C ASN A 34 -2.16 -14.36 6.62
N VAL A 35 -1.08 -13.86 6.02
CA VAL A 35 -0.68 -14.12 4.62
C VAL A 35 -1.76 -13.72 3.60
N ILE A 36 -2.42 -12.60 3.87
CA ILE A 36 -3.48 -12.03 3.04
C ILE A 36 -2.88 -11.50 1.73
N GLY A 37 -3.49 -11.82 0.59
CA GLY A 37 -3.06 -11.32 -0.72
C GLY A 37 -1.75 -11.90 -1.25
N TYR A 38 -1.35 -13.08 -0.76
CA TYR A 38 -0.10 -13.69 -1.16
C TYR A 38 0.06 -13.80 -2.68
N GLY A 39 1.13 -13.19 -3.20
CA GLY A 39 1.51 -13.30 -4.62
C GLY A 39 0.61 -12.56 -5.59
N ALA A 40 -0.21 -11.60 -5.14
CA ALA A 40 -1.33 -11.12 -5.95
C ALA A 40 -0.88 -10.34 -7.21
N THR A 41 -1.50 -10.60 -8.35
CA THR A 41 -1.19 -9.98 -9.66
C THR A 41 -2.45 -9.38 -10.24
N GLN A 42 -3.05 -8.48 -9.44
CA GLN A 42 -4.19 -7.60 -9.72
C GLN A 42 -5.55 -8.06 -9.17
N GLY A 43 -6.47 -7.10 -9.02
CA GLY A 43 -7.68 -7.18 -8.20
C GLY A 43 -7.61 -6.23 -7.00
N SER A 44 -8.73 -6.04 -6.30
CA SER A 44 -8.85 -5.14 -5.15
C SER A 44 -9.24 -5.86 -3.86
N MET A 45 -8.77 -5.36 -2.71
CA MET A 45 -9.19 -5.85 -1.39
C MET A 45 -9.53 -4.70 -0.44
N PHE A 46 -10.69 -4.77 0.22
CA PHE A 46 -11.14 -3.77 1.19
C PHE A 46 -11.45 -4.47 2.52
N LEU A 47 -10.61 -4.22 3.53
CA LEU A 47 -10.58 -4.98 4.78
C LEU A 47 -10.85 -4.05 5.97
N ARG A 48 -12.10 -4.01 6.44
CA ARG A 48 -12.50 -3.19 7.59
C ARG A 48 -12.14 -3.89 8.90
N GLY A 49 -10.88 -3.73 9.29
CA GLY A 49 -10.31 -4.16 10.55
C GLY A 49 -8.84 -4.52 10.45
N VAL A 50 -8.28 -5.06 11.53
CA VAL A 50 -6.88 -5.47 11.61
C VAL A 50 -6.70 -6.86 11.00
N VAL A 51 -5.62 -7.06 10.24
CA VAL A 51 -5.23 -8.39 9.76
C VAL A 51 -3.95 -8.88 10.44
N GLY A 52 -3.71 -10.18 10.36
CA GLY A 52 -2.52 -10.82 10.92
C GLY A 52 -1.22 -10.45 10.19
N GLU A 53 -0.22 -11.31 10.37
CA GLU A 53 1.11 -11.15 9.80
C GLU A 53 1.14 -11.33 8.28
N ARG A 54 2.19 -10.80 7.63
CA ARG A 54 2.49 -11.01 6.21
C ARG A 54 1.37 -10.58 5.27
N PHE A 55 0.70 -9.49 5.61
CA PHE A 55 -0.23 -8.81 4.70
C PHE A 55 0.50 -8.41 3.40
N LEU A 56 -0.06 -8.79 2.25
CA LEU A 56 0.48 -8.55 0.90
C LEU A 56 1.92 -9.04 0.70
N VAL A 57 2.31 -10.12 1.38
CA VAL A 57 3.58 -10.78 1.09
C VAL A 57 3.65 -11.18 -0.39
N ARG A 58 4.73 -10.81 -1.08
CA ARG A 58 4.93 -11.04 -2.52
C ARG A 58 3.85 -10.46 -3.43
N ASN A 59 3.09 -9.46 -2.98
CA ASN A 59 2.16 -8.76 -3.86
C ASN A 59 2.90 -8.20 -5.09
N SER A 60 2.34 -8.44 -6.27
CA SER A 60 2.90 -8.12 -7.58
C SER A 60 1.90 -7.33 -8.44
N GLY A 61 0.81 -6.79 -7.85
CA GLY A 61 -0.15 -5.97 -8.61
C GLY A 61 -1.52 -5.73 -7.99
N ALA A 62 -1.89 -6.34 -6.86
CA ALA A 62 -3.18 -6.03 -6.23
C ALA A 62 -3.15 -4.70 -5.48
N THR A 63 -4.33 -4.07 -5.40
CA THR A 63 -4.56 -2.88 -4.58
C THR A 63 -5.37 -3.26 -3.34
N ALA A 64 -4.96 -2.81 -2.16
CA ALA A 64 -5.70 -3.11 -0.94
C ALA A 64 -5.76 -1.96 0.05
N VAL A 65 -6.88 -1.86 0.77
CA VAL A 65 -7.09 -0.95 1.91
C VAL A 65 -7.38 -1.78 3.16
N VAL A 66 -6.67 -1.51 4.25
CA VAL A 66 -6.79 -2.23 5.53
C VAL A 66 -6.65 -1.29 6.72
N GLU A 67 -7.31 -1.59 7.83
CA GLU A 67 -7.31 -0.71 9.03
C GLU A 67 -6.19 -1.01 10.03
N GLY A 68 -5.40 -2.06 9.80
CA GLY A 68 -4.19 -2.37 10.56
C GLY A 68 -3.60 -3.71 10.14
N VAL A 69 -2.31 -3.91 10.38
CA VAL A 69 -1.59 -5.12 9.96
C VAL A 69 -0.64 -5.60 11.06
N GLY A 70 -0.38 -6.91 11.10
CA GLY A 70 0.66 -7.51 11.93
C GLY A 70 2.08 -7.36 11.36
N ASP A 71 3.00 -8.17 11.88
CA ASP A 71 4.41 -8.17 11.49
C ASP A 71 4.61 -8.61 10.03
N HIS A 72 5.71 -8.18 9.42
CA HIS A 72 6.15 -8.57 8.06
C HIS A 72 5.17 -8.19 6.94
N ALA A 73 4.33 -7.17 7.15
CA ALA A 73 3.52 -6.65 6.05
C ALA A 73 4.42 -6.15 4.90
N LEU A 74 3.94 -6.35 3.67
CA LEU A 74 4.59 -5.96 2.40
C LEU A 74 5.92 -6.66 2.11
N GLU A 75 6.24 -7.74 2.83
CA GLU A 75 7.47 -8.49 2.63
C GLU A 75 7.57 -9.02 1.18
N TYR A 76 8.68 -8.77 0.51
CA TYR A 76 8.93 -9.14 -0.89
C TYR A 76 7.90 -8.61 -1.91
N MET A 77 7.18 -7.53 -1.59
CA MET A 77 6.25 -6.91 -2.54
C MET A 77 7.02 -6.33 -3.73
N THR A 78 6.57 -6.65 -4.94
CA THR A 78 7.17 -6.26 -6.23
C THR A 78 6.26 -5.38 -7.08
N GLY A 79 4.99 -5.22 -6.68
CA GLY A 79 4.02 -4.37 -7.39
C GLY A 79 2.68 -4.27 -6.67
N GLY A 80 1.85 -3.33 -7.12
CA GLY A 80 0.55 -3.03 -6.51
C GLY A 80 0.60 -1.85 -5.55
N LEU A 81 -0.51 -1.63 -4.84
CA LEU A 81 -0.69 -0.50 -3.92
C LEU A 81 -1.34 -0.94 -2.61
N ALA A 82 -0.73 -0.60 -1.48
CA ALA A 82 -1.28 -0.88 -0.17
C ALA A 82 -1.64 0.42 0.57
N VAL A 83 -2.83 0.51 1.15
CA VAL A 83 -3.23 1.60 2.05
C VAL A 83 -3.49 1.00 3.42
N ILE A 84 -2.72 1.44 4.42
CA ILE A 84 -2.80 0.96 5.80
C ILE A 84 -3.23 2.12 6.68
N LEU A 85 -4.49 2.10 7.14
CA LEU A 85 -5.14 3.20 7.87
C LEU A 85 -4.85 3.19 9.38
N GLY A 86 -4.07 2.23 9.86
CA GLY A 86 -3.77 2.08 11.28
C GLY A 86 -2.41 1.47 11.54
N ARG A 87 -2.28 0.82 12.69
CA ARG A 87 -0.98 0.33 13.18
C ARG A 87 -0.41 -0.75 12.26
N THR A 88 0.91 -0.73 12.14
CA THR A 88 1.71 -1.80 11.53
C THR A 88 2.39 -2.65 12.60
N GLY A 89 2.78 -3.87 12.23
CA GLY A 89 3.76 -4.65 12.97
C GLY A 89 5.19 -4.39 12.51
N ARG A 90 6.12 -5.14 13.09
CA ARG A 90 7.57 -5.03 12.85
C ARG A 90 7.95 -5.52 11.47
N ASN A 91 9.14 -5.11 11.03
CA ASN A 91 9.77 -5.58 9.80
C ASN A 91 8.93 -5.30 8.54
N LEU A 92 8.20 -4.17 8.54
CA LEU A 92 7.42 -3.69 7.41
C LEU A 92 8.33 -3.48 6.18
N GLY A 93 7.89 -3.96 5.03
CA GLY A 93 8.53 -3.70 3.73
C GLY A 93 9.85 -4.44 3.48
N ALA A 94 10.22 -5.45 4.28
CA ALA A 94 11.47 -6.18 4.07
C ALA A 94 11.52 -6.84 2.68
N GLY A 95 12.59 -6.57 1.93
CA GLY A 95 12.79 -7.10 0.57
C GLY A 95 11.79 -6.60 -0.46
N MET A 96 11.06 -5.53 -0.18
CA MET A 96 10.16 -4.88 -1.13
C MET A 96 10.97 -4.27 -2.27
N SER A 97 10.66 -4.65 -3.51
CA SER A 97 11.39 -4.21 -4.71
C SER A 97 10.50 -3.52 -5.75
N GLY A 98 9.19 -3.43 -5.53
CA GLY A 98 8.30 -2.57 -6.32
C GLY A 98 6.93 -2.35 -5.70
N GLY A 99 6.15 -1.45 -6.33
CA GLY A 99 4.87 -0.99 -5.82
C GLY A 99 5.02 0.13 -4.77
N SER A 100 3.89 0.56 -4.22
CA SER A 100 3.82 1.65 -3.24
C SER A 100 2.93 1.27 -2.06
N ALA A 101 3.18 1.88 -0.90
CA ALA A 101 2.29 1.80 0.25
C ALA A 101 2.07 3.16 0.89
N TYR A 102 0.83 3.47 1.28
CA TYR A 102 0.46 4.65 2.06
C TYR A 102 0.11 4.20 3.47
N VAL A 103 0.88 4.64 4.46
CA VAL A 103 0.72 4.23 5.85
C VAL A 103 0.39 5.43 6.72
N TYR A 104 -0.77 5.38 7.38
CA TYR A 104 -1.24 6.42 8.27
C TYR A 104 -0.49 6.40 9.60
N ARG A 105 0.13 7.54 9.96
CA ARG A 105 0.91 7.73 11.19
C ARG A 105 1.95 6.62 11.41
N LEU A 106 2.78 6.41 10.38
CA LEU A 106 3.83 5.42 10.37
C LEU A 106 4.77 5.56 11.58
N ASP A 107 5.00 4.45 12.28
CA ASP A 107 6.10 4.32 13.24
C ASP A 107 7.32 3.76 12.50
N GLU A 108 8.28 4.63 12.19
CA GLU A 108 9.49 4.25 11.45
C GLU A 108 10.33 3.18 12.16
N SER A 109 10.21 3.04 13.49
CA SER A 109 10.94 2.01 14.25
C SER A 109 10.46 0.58 13.94
N LEU A 110 9.29 0.44 13.32
CA LEU A 110 8.69 -0.84 12.91
C LEU A 110 9.04 -1.22 11.46
N ILE A 111 9.67 -0.33 10.70
CA ILE A 111 10.13 -0.61 9.35
C ILE A 111 11.35 -1.55 9.42
N ASN A 112 11.57 -2.35 8.37
CA ASN A 112 12.82 -3.09 8.26
C ASN A 112 14.02 -2.12 8.32
N ARG A 113 14.82 -2.26 9.39
CA ARG A 113 15.94 -1.37 9.70
C ARG A 113 17.00 -1.38 8.60
N ASP A 114 17.31 -2.55 8.04
CA ASP A 114 18.37 -2.70 7.06
C ASP A 114 17.99 -2.04 5.74
N ALA A 115 16.74 -2.17 5.32
CA ALA A 115 16.20 -1.55 4.11
C ALA A 115 16.19 -0.02 4.21
N VAL A 116 15.92 0.54 5.40
CA VAL A 116 16.03 2.00 5.63
C VAL A 116 17.50 2.42 5.68
N ALA A 117 18.36 1.68 6.39
CA ALA A 117 19.77 2.01 6.56
C ALA A 117 20.57 1.94 5.23
N SER A 118 20.20 1.02 4.34
CA SER A 118 20.78 0.90 2.99
C SER A 118 20.19 1.88 1.97
N GLY A 119 19.07 2.53 2.32
CA GLY A 119 18.27 3.34 1.41
C GLY A 119 17.58 2.51 0.31
N GLU A 120 17.32 1.23 0.56
CA GLU A 120 16.50 0.37 -0.31
C GLU A 120 15.04 0.82 -0.29
N LEU A 121 14.53 1.21 0.89
CA LEU A 121 13.22 1.84 1.04
C LEU A 121 13.36 3.34 1.21
N VAL A 122 12.51 4.07 0.48
CA VAL A 122 12.35 5.52 0.56
C VAL A 122 11.04 5.82 1.28
N LEU A 123 11.09 6.81 2.18
CA LEU A 123 9.97 7.29 2.96
C LEU A 123 9.72 8.76 2.61
N GLU A 124 8.55 9.05 2.06
CA GLU A 124 8.19 10.38 1.57
C GLU A 124 6.77 10.77 2.01
N GLY A 125 6.48 12.07 2.04
CA GLY A 125 5.09 12.53 2.14
C GLY A 125 4.30 12.24 0.86
N LEU A 126 2.98 12.27 0.94
CA LEU A 126 2.13 12.11 -0.25
C LEU A 126 2.22 13.35 -1.15
N GLY A 127 2.48 13.16 -2.44
CA GLY A 127 2.31 14.20 -3.46
C GLY A 127 0.85 14.36 -3.88
N ALA A 128 0.53 15.39 -4.67
CA ALA A 128 -0.84 15.66 -5.10
C ALA A 128 -1.52 14.46 -5.78
N GLY A 129 -0.79 13.76 -6.66
CA GLY A 129 -1.32 12.54 -7.31
C GLY A 129 -1.56 11.39 -6.33
N ASP A 130 -0.72 11.25 -5.31
CA ASP A 130 -0.90 10.22 -4.28
C ASP A 130 -2.14 10.51 -3.41
N VAL A 131 -2.40 11.80 -3.12
CA VAL A 131 -3.59 12.24 -2.35
C VAL A 131 -4.88 11.94 -3.11
N GLU A 132 -4.93 12.18 -4.43
CA GLU A 132 -6.09 11.83 -5.24
C GLU A 132 -6.32 10.31 -5.26
N ILE A 133 -5.26 9.51 -5.43
CA ILE A 133 -5.36 8.04 -5.36
C ILE A 133 -5.86 7.59 -3.97
N LEU A 134 -5.35 8.20 -2.90
CA LEU A 134 -5.78 7.91 -1.54
C LEU A 134 -7.27 8.23 -1.35
N ARG A 135 -7.73 9.38 -1.85
CA ARG A 135 -9.15 9.79 -1.81
C ARG A 135 -10.04 8.74 -2.44
N ASP A 136 -9.73 8.33 -3.67
CA ASP A 136 -10.50 7.32 -4.41
C ASP A 136 -10.57 5.98 -3.65
N LEU A 137 -9.43 5.56 -3.07
CA LEU A 137 -9.37 4.30 -2.33
C LEU A 137 -10.12 4.35 -1.01
N LEU A 138 -10.09 5.48 -0.30
CA LEU A 138 -10.87 5.68 0.91
C LEU A 138 -12.37 5.71 0.59
N GLU A 139 -12.79 6.42 -0.46
CA GLU A 139 -14.20 6.48 -0.89
C GLU A 139 -14.72 5.09 -1.24
N ARG A 140 -13.95 4.31 -1.99
CA ARG A 140 -14.28 2.90 -2.27
C ARG A 140 -14.30 2.06 -1.01
N HIS A 141 -13.34 2.24 -0.10
CA HIS A 141 -13.33 1.50 1.15
C HIS A 141 -14.58 1.79 1.98
N VAL A 142 -15.05 3.05 2.03
CA VAL A 142 -16.32 3.42 2.66
C VAL A 142 -17.50 2.79 1.94
N ALA A 143 -17.60 2.91 0.63
CA ALA A 143 -18.72 2.37 -0.16
C ALA A 143 -18.87 0.85 0.05
N GLU A 144 -17.76 0.12 0.03
CA GLU A 144 -17.76 -1.35 0.14
C GLU A 144 -17.90 -1.85 1.59
N THR A 145 -17.32 -1.12 2.56
CA THR A 145 -17.21 -1.61 3.95
C THR A 145 -18.02 -0.86 5.00
N GLY A 146 -18.47 0.35 4.69
CA GLY A 146 -19.00 1.31 5.65
C GLY A 146 -18.01 1.63 6.77
N SER A 147 -16.73 1.81 6.42
CA SER A 147 -15.67 2.09 7.41
C SER A 147 -15.81 3.50 7.98
N ASP A 148 -16.17 3.58 9.26
CA ASP A 148 -16.22 4.85 9.98
C ASP A 148 -14.83 5.51 10.10
N LEU A 149 -13.75 4.72 10.05
CA LEU A 149 -12.38 5.25 10.06
C LEU A 149 -12.07 5.99 8.76
N ALA A 150 -12.35 5.35 7.62
CA ALA A 150 -12.15 5.98 6.32
C ALA A 150 -13.07 7.19 6.11
N GLU A 151 -14.33 7.14 6.59
CA GLU A 151 -15.22 8.30 6.59
C GLU A 151 -14.63 9.49 7.36
N ARG A 152 -14.06 9.25 8.54
CA ARG A 152 -13.40 10.31 9.33
C ARG A 152 -12.18 10.88 8.62
N LEU A 153 -11.35 10.04 7.99
CA LEU A 153 -10.19 10.50 7.23
C LEU A 153 -10.60 11.32 6.01
N LEU A 154 -11.68 10.92 5.31
CA LEU A 154 -12.21 11.67 4.17
C LEU A 154 -12.77 13.04 4.56
N ALA A 155 -13.34 13.16 5.76
CA ALA A 155 -13.95 14.41 6.22
C ALA A 155 -12.95 15.57 6.37
N ASP A 156 -11.66 15.28 6.55
CA ASP A 156 -10.58 16.27 6.63
C ASP A 156 -9.33 15.77 5.89
N LEU A 157 -9.52 15.21 4.69
CA LEU A 157 -8.44 14.52 3.97
C LEU A 157 -7.24 15.42 3.68
N ASP A 158 -7.47 16.70 3.40
CA ASP A 158 -6.40 17.64 3.06
C ASP A 158 -5.42 17.81 4.24
N THR A 159 -5.94 17.78 5.47
CA THR A 159 -5.12 17.80 6.70
C THR A 159 -4.56 16.41 6.99
N GLU A 160 -5.40 15.37 6.92
CA GLU A 160 -5.01 14.01 7.30
C GLU A 160 -4.00 13.39 6.33
N ALA A 161 -3.95 13.82 5.07
CA ALA A 161 -2.94 13.40 4.10
C ALA A 161 -1.51 13.69 4.57
N ALA A 162 -1.29 14.75 5.34
CA ALA A 162 0.02 15.06 5.92
C ALA A 162 0.48 14.04 6.97
N ASN A 163 -0.45 13.24 7.51
CA ASN A 163 -0.16 12.15 8.45
C ASN A 163 0.14 10.83 7.75
N PHE A 164 0.07 10.77 6.41
CA PHE A 164 0.45 9.58 5.66
C PHE A 164 1.90 9.64 5.20
N THR A 165 2.57 8.49 5.28
CA THR A 165 3.89 8.28 4.68
C THR A 165 3.74 7.33 3.50
N ARG A 166 4.29 7.72 2.35
CA ARG A 166 4.50 6.84 1.21
C ARG A 166 5.79 6.06 1.41
N ILE A 167 5.69 4.74 1.32
CA ILE A 167 6.80 3.80 1.33
C ILE A 167 6.91 3.20 -0.06
N LEU A 168 8.10 3.27 -0.65
CA LEU A 168 8.39 2.66 -1.94
C LEU A 168 9.89 2.32 -2.07
N PRO A 169 10.27 1.33 -2.87
CA PRO A 169 11.67 1.01 -3.10
C PRO A 169 12.37 2.10 -3.92
N ARG A 170 13.64 2.38 -3.61
CA ARG A 170 14.42 3.45 -4.25
C ARG A 170 14.46 3.32 -5.77
N ASP A 171 14.77 2.13 -6.27
CA ASP A 171 14.94 1.94 -7.71
C ASP A 171 13.58 2.06 -8.42
N TYR A 172 12.50 1.59 -7.77
CA TYR A 172 11.14 1.82 -8.25
C TYR A 172 10.76 3.31 -8.25
N ALA A 173 11.14 4.07 -7.22
CA ALA A 173 10.96 5.51 -7.17
C ALA A 173 11.69 6.22 -8.33
N ALA A 174 12.93 5.82 -8.62
CA ALA A 174 13.72 6.36 -9.72
C ALA A 174 13.06 6.08 -11.08
N VAL A 175 12.51 4.88 -11.28
CA VAL A 175 11.74 4.53 -12.48
C VAL A 175 10.50 5.42 -12.62
N LEU A 176 9.70 5.57 -11.56
CA LEU A 176 8.50 6.41 -11.57
C LEU A 176 8.82 7.87 -11.91
N LYS A 177 9.85 8.42 -11.27
CA LYS A 177 10.31 9.79 -11.52
C LYS A 177 10.74 9.99 -12.97
N THR A 178 11.57 9.08 -13.49
CA THR A 178 12.07 9.15 -14.87
C THR A 178 10.92 9.10 -15.88
N ARG A 179 9.92 8.24 -15.65
CA ARG A 179 8.71 8.17 -16.47
C ARG A 179 7.88 9.45 -16.39
N GLN A 180 7.73 10.03 -15.20
CA GLN A 180 7.00 11.27 -15.01
C GLN A 180 7.67 12.45 -15.74
N GLU A 181 9.00 12.57 -15.64
CA GLU A 181 9.80 13.58 -16.35
C GLU A 181 9.68 13.41 -17.87
N ALA A 182 9.74 12.17 -18.36
CA ALA A 182 9.54 11.87 -19.77
C ALA A 182 8.16 12.33 -20.27
N VAL A 183 7.08 12.05 -19.52
CA VAL A 183 5.74 12.52 -19.87
C VAL A 183 5.67 14.06 -19.90
N ALA A 184 6.31 14.74 -18.94
CA ALA A 184 6.37 16.21 -18.91
C ALA A 184 7.17 16.79 -20.10
N GLU A 185 8.17 16.06 -20.60
CA GLU A 185 8.92 16.37 -21.82
C GLU A 185 8.19 15.99 -23.11
N GLY A 186 7.03 15.33 -23.03
CA GLY A 186 6.27 14.85 -24.19
C GLY A 186 6.83 13.58 -24.83
N LEU A 187 7.67 12.83 -24.11
CA LEU A 187 8.21 11.54 -24.53
C LEU A 187 7.28 10.39 -24.16
N ASP A 188 7.38 9.30 -24.91
CA ASP A 188 6.71 8.03 -24.57
C ASP A 188 7.40 7.39 -23.35
N PRO A 189 6.73 7.24 -22.19
CA PRO A 189 7.31 6.69 -20.98
C PRO A 189 7.75 5.23 -21.10
N ASP A 190 7.28 4.51 -22.11
CA ASP A 190 7.64 3.11 -22.40
C ASP A 190 8.55 2.97 -23.64
N GLY A 191 9.02 4.09 -24.20
CA GLY A 191 9.91 4.12 -25.37
C GLY A 191 11.40 3.93 -25.03
N ASP A 192 12.19 3.56 -26.03
CA ASP A 192 13.63 3.22 -25.89
C ASP A 192 14.48 4.32 -25.21
N VAL A 193 14.14 5.60 -25.47
CA VAL A 193 14.82 6.74 -24.86
C VAL A 193 14.63 6.74 -23.35
N VAL A 194 13.40 6.53 -22.89
CA VAL A 194 13.07 6.50 -21.46
C VAL A 194 13.62 5.23 -20.82
N TRP A 195 13.62 4.10 -21.54
CA TRP A 195 14.27 2.89 -21.06
C TRP A 195 15.76 3.04 -20.83
N THR A 196 16.46 3.73 -21.72
CA THR A 196 17.89 4.01 -21.55
C THR A 196 18.12 4.86 -20.29
N ARG A 197 17.33 5.92 -20.09
CA ARG A 197 17.40 6.74 -18.87
C ARG A 197 17.14 5.92 -17.61
N ILE A 198 16.16 5.03 -17.65
CA ILE A 198 15.84 4.14 -16.53
C ILE A 198 17.04 3.26 -16.17
N LEU A 199 17.67 2.60 -17.15
CA LEU A 199 18.84 1.76 -16.91
C LEU A 199 20.00 2.56 -16.28
N GLU A 200 20.22 3.79 -16.73
CA GLU A 200 21.25 4.68 -16.18
C GLU A 200 20.99 5.03 -14.71
N VAL A 201 19.75 5.33 -14.32
CA VAL A 201 19.43 5.74 -12.94
C VAL A 201 19.32 4.56 -11.96
N THR A 202 18.97 3.37 -12.44
CA THR A 202 18.88 2.17 -11.60
C THR A 202 20.20 1.39 -11.51
N GLY A 203 21.26 1.85 -12.20
CA GLY A 203 22.57 1.21 -12.20
C GLY A 203 22.59 -0.16 -12.89
N GLY A 204 21.84 -0.29 -13.98
CA GLY A 204 21.77 -1.50 -14.81
C GLY A 204 23.09 -1.88 -15.49
#